data_AF-A0A2G6FIA0-F1
#
_entry.id   AF-A0A2G6FIA0-F1
#
_cell.length_a   1.000
_cell.length_b   1.000
_cell.length_c   1.000
_cell.angle_alpha   90.00
_cell.angle_beta   90.00
_cell.angle_gamma   90.00
#
_symmetry.space_group_name_H-M   'P 1'
#
loop_
_entity.id
_entity.type
_entity.pdbx_description
1 polymer ?
#
loop_
_entity_poly.entity_id
_entity_poly.type
_entity_poly.pdbx_seq_one_letter_code
_entity_poly.pdbx_strand_id
1 'polypeptide(L)' 'MFTTVYTCGLRLQEALHLQMSDIDAERMLIHVHRGKGAKDRYIPLPKDTLMLLRNYWKTHRNQKLIFPGLIRNHEKADEG' A
#
# COMPACT_ATOMS: atom_id res chain seq x y z
N MET A 1 3.38 -1.70 -7.57
CA MET A 1 2.20 -0.83 -7.39
C MET A 1 1.04 -1.27 -8.28
N PHE A 2 1.17 -1.19 -9.62
CA PHE A 2 0.08 -1.51 -10.56
C PHE A 2 -0.54 -2.91 -10.36
N THR A 3 0.27 -3.95 -10.15
CA THR A 3 -0.22 -5.31 -9.90
C THR A 3 -1.11 -5.38 -8.66
N THR A 4 -0.75 -4.71 -7.57
CA THR A 4 -1.51 -4.70 -6.32
C THR A 4 -2.84 -3.96 -6.51
N VAL A 5 -2.83 -2.82 -7.19
CA VAL A 5 -4.05 -2.05 -7.52
C VAL A 5 -5.01 -2.86 -8.37
N TYR A 6 -4.49 -3.55 -9.39
CA TYR A 6 -5.28 -4.36 -10.31
C TYR A 6 -5.82 -5.64 -9.66
N THR A 7 -4.96 -6.38 -8.96
CA THR A 7 -5.33 -7.67 -8.34
C THR A 7 -6.23 -7.49 -7.12
N CYS A 8 -6.01 -6.45 -6.33
CA CYS A 8 -6.76 -6.20 -5.11
C CYS A 8 -7.91 -5.20 -5.33
N GLY A 9 -8.06 -4.61 -6.52
CA GLY A 9 -9.10 -3.59 -6.76
C GLY A 9 -8.98 -2.36 -5.84
N LEU A 10 -7.75 -2.05 -5.42
CA LEU A 10 -7.45 -0.84 -4.66
C LEU A 10 -7.60 0.37 -5.56
N ARG A 11 -8.03 1.49 -5.01
CA ARG A 11 -7.93 2.78 -5.70
C ARG A 11 -6.49 3.27 -5.63
N LEU A 12 -6.08 4.08 -6.60
CA LEU A 12 -4.73 4.65 -6.63
C LEU A 12 -4.40 5.40 -5.32
N GLN A 13 -5.35 6.19 -4.81
CA GLN A 13 -5.18 6.92 -3.56
C GLN A 13 -5.07 5.99 -2.33
N GLU A 14 -5.79 4.87 -2.30
CA GLU A 14 -5.71 3.87 -1.22
C GLU A 14 -4.33 3.19 -1.24
N ALA A 15 -3.83 2.83 -2.43
CA ALA A 15 -2.51 2.23 -2.59
C ALA A 15 -1.36 3.20 -2.20
N LEU A 16 -1.53 4.51 -2.41
CA LEU A 16 -0.54 5.52 -2.00
C LEU A 16 -0.44 5.70 -0.48
N HIS A 17 -1.52 5.44 0.25
CA HIS A 17 -1.55 5.55 1.72
C HIS A 17 -1.41 4.19 2.42
N LEU A 18 -1.22 3.11 1.65
CA LEU A 18 -1.12 1.76 2.19
C LEU A 18 0.16 1.57 3.00
N GLN A 19 -0.01 1.22 4.26
CA GLN A 19 1.07 0.96 5.20
C GLN A 19 1.33 -0.53 5.36
N MET A 20 2.51 -0.87 5.89
CA MET A 20 2.82 -2.26 6.25
C MET A 20 1.88 -2.80 7.33
N SER A 21 1.44 -1.94 8.26
CA SER A 21 0.49 -2.29 9.31
C SER A 21 -0.90 -2.65 8.79
N ASP A 22 -1.25 -2.21 7.59
CA ASP A 22 -2.55 -2.50 6.96
C ASP A 22 -2.59 -3.89 6.32
N ILE A 23 -1.43 -4.53 6.16
CA ILE A 23 -1.33 -5.87 5.58
C ILE A 23 -1.40 -6.91 6.68
N ASP A 24 -2.51 -7.63 6.72
CA ASP A 24 -2.65 -8.83 7.53
C ASP A 24 -2.19 -10.05 6.72
N ALA A 25 -0.93 -10.43 6.93
CA ALA A 25 -0.34 -11.60 6.28
C ALA A 25 -0.83 -12.92 6.88
N GLU A 26 -1.42 -12.93 8.08
CA GLU A 26 -1.97 -14.14 8.69
C GLU A 26 -3.34 -14.46 8.08
N ARG A 27 -4.18 -13.44 7.94
CA ARG A 27 -5.53 -13.56 7.35
C ARG A 27 -5.54 -13.39 5.84
N MET A 28 -4.41 -13.00 5.25
CA MET A 28 -4.28 -12.71 3.82
C MET A 28 -5.28 -11.63 3.38
N LEU A 29 -5.32 -10.52 4.14
CA LEU A 29 -6.21 -9.39 3.91
C LEU A 29 -5.42 -8.07 3.90
N ILE A 30 -5.86 -7.12 3.08
CA ILE A 30 -5.47 -5.73 3.17
C ILE A 30 -6.59 -4.96 3.84
N HIS A 31 -6.27 -4.23 4.90
CA HIS A 31 -7.15 -3.26 5.52
C HIS A 31 -7.08 -1.93 4.78
N VAL A 32 -8.18 -1.54 4.15
CA VAL A 32 -8.24 -0.28 3.40
C VAL A 32 -9.01 0.74 4.22
N HIS A 33 -8.25 1.70 4.76
CA HIS A 33 -8.80 2.82 5.48
C HIS A 33 -9.46 3.84 4.54
N ARG A 34 -10.62 4.38 4.95
CA ARG A 34 -11.38 5.44 4.23
C ARG A 34 -11.92 5.04 2.85
N GLY A 35 -12.63 3.91 2.78
CA GLY A 35 -13.48 3.60 1.62
C GLY A 35 -14.62 4.63 1.43
N LYS A 36 -15.33 4.55 0.29
CA LYS A 36 -16.49 5.43 0.00
C LYS A 36 -17.49 5.38 1.17
N GLY A 37 -17.73 6.51 1.82
CA GLY A 37 -18.60 6.63 3.00
C GLY A 37 -17.89 6.49 4.35
N ALA A 38 -16.57 6.69 4.40
CA ALA A 38 -15.74 6.62 5.62
C ALA A 38 -15.77 5.24 6.32
N LYS A 39 -16.10 4.18 5.58
CA LYS A 39 -16.06 2.81 6.08
C LYS A 39 -14.78 2.14 5.65
N ASP A 40 -14.13 1.50 6.60
CA ASP A 40 -13.01 0.63 6.32
C ASP A 40 -13.51 -0.65 5.65
N ARG A 41 -12.69 -1.22 4.78
CA ARG A 41 -13.00 -2.47 4.10
C ARG A 41 -11.79 -3.37 4.08
N TYR A 42 -12.04 -4.68 4.10
CA TYR A 42 -11.01 -5.69 3.91
C TYR A 42 -11.06 -6.17 2.47
N ILE A 43 -9.87 -6.30 1.88
CA ILE A 43 -9.70 -6.80 0.54
C ILE A 43 -8.85 -8.07 0.61
N PRO A 44 -9.24 -9.17 -0.07
CA PRO A 44 -8.41 -10.36 -0.14
C PRO A 44 -7.05 -10.04 -0.77
N LEU A 45 -5.98 -10.47 -0.10
CA LEU A 45 -4.61 -10.35 -0.55
C LEU A 45 -4.12 -11.68 -1.10
N PRO A 46 -3.94 -11.83 -2.42
CA PRO A 46 -3.33 -13.01 -2.98
C PRO A 46 -1.90 -13.19 -2.46
N LYS A 47 -1.49 -14.44 -2.23
CA LYS A 47 -0.15 -14.79 -1.75
C LYS A 47 0.95 -14.29 -2.67
N ASP A 48 0.73 -14.37 -3.98
CA ASP A 48 1.66 -13.87 -4.98
C ASP A 48 1.86 -12.36 -4.87
N THR A 49 0.77 -11.62 -4.65
CA THR A 49 0.82 -10.17 -4.42
C THR A 49 1.56 -9.85 -3.12
N LEU A 50 1.32 -10.58 -2.02
CA LEU A 50 2.07 -10.41 -0.77
C LEU A 50 3.58 -10.63 -0.96
N MET A 51 3.96 -11.68 -1.70
CA MET A 51 5.38 -11.95 -2.00
C MET A 51 6.00 -10.82 -2.83
N LEU A 52 5.27 -10.32 -3.83
CA LEU A 52 5.71 -9.19 -4.65
C LEU A 52 5.89 -7.92 -3.80
N LEU A 53 4.95 -7.64 -2.90
CA LEU A 53 5.01 -6.50 -1.97
C LEU A 53 6.21 -6.62 -1.03
N ARG A 54 6.45 -7.81 -0.45
CA ARG A 54 7.63 -8.07 0.38
C ARG A 54 8.93 -7.90 -0.40
N ASN A 55 8.99 -8.37 -1.64
CA ASN A 55 10.17 -8.22 -2.48
C ASN A 55 10.43 -6.75 -2.83
N TYR A 56 9.38 -6.00 -3.17
CA TYR A 56 9.44 -4.57 -3.45
C TYR A 56 9.84 -3.74 -2.22
N TRP A 57 9.37 -4.15 -1.04
CA TRP A 57 9.76 -3.50 0.21
C TRP A 57 11.23 -3.72 0.56
N LYS A 58 11.77 -4.92 0.32
CA LYS A 58 13.18 -5.22 0.56
C LYS A 58 14.12 -4.31 -0.22
N THR A 59 13.72 -3.82 -1.39
CA THR A 59 14.56 -2.92 -2.21
C THR A 59 14.53 -1.46 -1.73
N HIS A 60 13.44 -1.00 -1.12
CA HIS A 60 13.29 0.41 -0.68
C HIS A 60 13.43 0.61 0.84
N ARG A 61 13.26 -0.45 1.66
CA ARG A 61 13.33 -0.45 3.14
C ARG A 61 12.57 0.67 3.87
N ASN A 62 11.48 1.18 3.30
CA ASN A 62 10.73 2.25 3.93
C ASN A 62 9.85 1.71 5.07
N GLN A 63 10.03 2.18 6.30
CA GLN A 63 9.38 1.60 7.48
C GLN A 63 7.87 1.84 7.56
N LYS A 64 7.33 2.86 6.88
CA LYS A 64 5.90 3.23 7.00
C LYS A 64 5.07 2.91 5.77
N LEU A 65 5.55 3.25 4.57
CA LEU A 65 4.78 3.12 3.33
C LEU A 65 5.29 1.98 2.46
N ILE A 66 4.37 1.21 1.89
CA ILE A 66 4.70 0.15 0.94
C ILE A 66 5.06 0.73 -0.42
N PHE A 67 4.32 1.76 -0.83
CA PHE A 67 4.57 2.54 -2.02
C PHE A 67 4.86 3.97 -1.58
N PRO A 68 6.12 4.33 -1.25
CA PRO A 68 6.47 5.73 -1.17
C PRO A 68 6.09 6.34 -2.52
N GLY A 69 5.14 7.27 -2.52
CA GLY A 69 4.53 7.76 -3.75
C GLY A 69 5.63 8.12 -4.74
N LEU A 70 5.49 7.63 -5.98
CA LEU A 70 6.15 8.22 -7.15
C LEU A 70 5.57 9.62 -7.39
N ILE A 71 5.57 10.47 -6.36
CA ILE A 71 5.64 11.90 -6.58
C ILE A 71 7.04 12.07 -7.12
N ARG A 72 7.11 12.03 -8.46
CA ARG A 72 8.18 12.60 -9.26
C ARG A 72 8.74 13.78 -8.48
N ASN A 73 9.99 13.67 -8.03
CA ASN A 73 10.77 14.72 -7.37
C ASN A 73 10.20 16.10 -7.71
N HIS A 74 9.34 16.63 -6.83
CA HIS A 74 9.18 18.06 -6.69
C HIS A 74 9.78 18.36 -5.33
N GLU A 75 11.09 18.53 -5.43
CA GLU A 75 12.02 19.10 -4.48
C GLU A 75 11.38 20.08 -3.46
N LYS A 76 11.67 19.81 -2.17
CA LYS A 76 11.52 20.63 -0.92
C LYS A 76 10.08 20.92 -0.45
N ALA A 77 9.78 21.12 0.82
CA ALA A 77 10.57 21.38 2.04
C ALA A 77 9.71 20.97 3.25
N ASP A 78 10.35 20.56 4.36
CA ASP A 78 10.07 21.12 5.69
C ASP A 78 11.14 20.59 6.67
N GLU A 79 12.29 21.27 6.68
CA GLU A 79 13.07 21.44 7.91
C GLU A 79 12.53 22.72 8.56
N GLY A 80 12.07 22.66 9.81
CA GLY A 80 11.59 23.81 10.57
C GLY A 80 10.70 23.45 11.74
#